data_AF-A0A2R4JSG3-F1
#
_entry.id   AF-A0A2R4JSG3-F1
#
_cell.length_a   1.000
_cell.length_b   1.000
_cell.length_c   1.000
_cell.angle_alpha   90.00
_cell.angle_beta   90.00
_cell.angle_gamma   90.00
#
_symmetry.space_group_name_H-M   'P 1'
#
loop_
_entity.id
_entity.type
_entity.pdbx_description
1 polymer ?
#
loop_
_entity_poly.entity_id
_entity_poly.type
_entity_poly.pdbx_seq_one_letter_code
_entity_poly.pdbx_strand_id
1 'polypeptide(L)'
;MADCYPYRIATRRGEVILIWLPGEGDDPDALAVDDRGRLLVFDDLDTLRDHCDSNGWDLVREDEDTLDLGVVRRWVAHPAHGRVSAGLLLEAWNFFDDLAHSLDVFPPLPSRGPLQDAAYEKIFGGEALEPTAGDGAWTDEETGAVRELLRVGLKLWDEAAKATLCGRPAADDHSSTQARATA
;
A
#
# COMPACT_ATOMS: atom_id res chain seq x y z
N MET A 1 6.53 -21.23 9.78
CA MET A 1 6.94 -20.33 8.69
C MET A 1 5.88 -19.25 8.64
N ALA A 2 6.27 -18.00 8.45
CA ALA A 2 5.29 -16.93 8.31
C ALA A 2 4.78 -16.96 6.88
N ASP A 3 3.46 -17.00 6.73
CA ASP A 3 2.82 -16.87 5.42
C ASP A 3 2.87 -15.39 5.04
N CYS A 4 3.26 -15.12 3.79
CA CYS A 4 3.31 -13.77 3.26
C CYS A 4 2.70 -13.73 1.86
N TYR A 5 2.15 -12.58 1.50
CA TYR A 5 1.36 -12.42 0.29
C TYR A 5 1.94 -11.28 -0.56
N PRO A 6 2.11 -11.45 -1.88
CA PRO A 6 2.49 -10.35 -2.73
C PRO A 6 1.36 -9.32 -2.79
N TYR A 7 1.71 -8.04 -2.70
CA TYR A 7 0.75 -6.94 -2.78
C TYR A 7 1.15 -5.97 -3.88
N ARG A 8 0.38 -5.93 -4.98
CA ARG A 8 0.73 -5.20 -6.20
C ARG A 8 0.15 -3.79 -6.18
N ILE A 9 1.00 -2.81 -6.44
CA ILE A 9 0.62 -1.40 -6.46
C ILE A 9 0.98 -0.78 -7.79
N ALA A 10 -0.03 -0.29 -8.52
CA ALA A 10 0.20 0.53 -9.70
C ALA A 10 0.48 1.98 -9.29
N THR A 11 1.66 2.47 -9.66
CA THR A 11 2.11 3.84 -9.39
C THR A 11 2.30 4.62 -10.68
N ARG A 12 2.56 5.94 -10.58
CA ARG A 12 2.94 6.77 -11.73
C ARG A 12 4.24 6.33 -12.41
N ARG A 13 5.11 5.60 -11.69
CA ARG A 13 6.45 5.20 -12.17
C ARG A 13 6.46 3.77 -12.72
N GLY A 14 5.36 3.04 -12.60
CA GLY A 14 5.27 1.62 -12.88
C GLY A 14 4.57 0.89 -11.75
N GLU A 15 4.45 -0.42 -11.91
CA GLU A 15 3.97 -1.31 -10.87
C GLU A 15 5.12 -1.67 -9.92
N VAL A 16 4.80 -1.83 -8.65
CA VAL A 16 5.72 -2.38 -7.64
C VAL A 16 5.00 -3.45 -6.82
N ILE A 17 5.76 -4.34 -6.21
CA ILE A 17 5.25 -5.41 -5.37
C ILE A 17 5.80 -5.23 -3.95
N LEU A 18 4.91 -5.26 -2.97
CA LEU A 18 5.23 -5.30 -1.55
C LEU A 18 4.98 -6.68 -0.99
N ILE A 19 5.38 -6.89 0.26
CA ILE A 19 5.05 -8.08 1.05
C ILE A 19 4.01 -7.66 2.08
N TRP A 20 2.83 -8.25 1.99
CA TRP A 20 1.79 -8.13 3.00
C TRP A 20 1.89 -9.31 3.97
N LEU A 21 1.80 -8.99 5.26
CA LEU A 21 1.94 -9.89 6.39
C LEU A 21 0.62 -9.87 7.16
N PRO A 22 -0.14 -10.98 7.20
CA PRO A 22 -1.36 -11.03 7.98
C PRO A 22 -1.03 -10.92 9.47
N GLY A 23 -1.86 -10.19 10.20
CA GLY A 23 -1.82 -10.15 11.66
C GLY A 23 -2.20 -11.50 12.28
N GLU A 24 -1.72 -11.75 13.49
CA GLU A 24 -2.12 -12.93 14.27
C GLU A 24 -3.27 -12.58 15.22
N GLY A 25 -4.43 -13.20 15.02
CA GLY A 25 -5.59 -13.00 15.89
C GLY A 25 -6.21 -11.60 15.77
N ASP A 26 -6.00 -10.76 16.78
CA ASP A 26 -6.48 -9.36 16.82
C ASP A 26 -5.38 -8.36 16.43
N ASP A 27 -4.15 -8.83 16.18
CA ASP A 27 -3.08 -7.96 15.70
C ASP A 27 -3.40 -7.46 14.28
N PRO A 28 -3.08 -6.19 13.97
CA PRO A 28 -3.34 -5.65 12.65
C PRO A 28 -2.40 -6.25 11.60
N ASP A 29 -2.87 -6.22 10.37
CA ASP A 29 -2.05 -6.56 9.21
C ASP A 29 -0.93 -5.53 9.01
N ALA A 30 0.14 -5.96 8.34
CA ALA A 30 1.32 -5.14 8.14
C ALA A 30 1.97 -5.37 6.77
N LEU A 31 2.86 -4.45 6.41
CA LEU A 31 3.75 -4.51 5.28
C LEU A 31 5.16 -4.80 5.79
N ALA A 32 5.88 -5.70 5.12
CA ALA A 32 7.24 -6.01 5.52
C ALA A 32 8.17 -4.80 5.33
N VAL A 33 8.98 -4.54 6.37
CA VAL A 33 10.00 -3.48 6.40
C VAL A 33 11.38 -4.08 6.66
N ASP A 34 12.43 -3.37 6.25
CA ASP A 34 13.80 -3.69 6.60
C ASP A 34 14.14 -3.26 8.04
N ASP A 35 15.35 -3.61 8.50
CA ASP A 35 15.87 -3.26 9.85
C ASP A 35 15.92 -1.74 10.14
N ARG A 36 15.70 -0.90 9.12
CA ARG A 36 15.65 0.57 9.23
C ARG A 36 14.22 1.11 9.14
N GLY A 37 13.21 0.25 9.14
CA GLY A 37 11.81 0.63 9.02
C GLY A 37 11.43 1.12 7.62
N ARG A 38 12.14 0.71 6.57
CA ARG A 38 11.80 1.05 5.17
C ARG A 38 11.06 -0.11 4.53
N LEU A 39 10.02 0.18 3.76
CA LEU A 39 9.27 -0.84 3.01
C LEU A 39 10.20 -1.68 2.15
N LEU A 40 9.98 -3.00 2.16
CA LEU A 40 10.55 -3.91 1.17
C LEU A 40 9.72 -3.81 -0.12
N VAL A 41 10.37 -3.37 -1.20
CA VAL A 41 9.72 -3.09 -2.50
C VAL A 41 10.47 -3.84 -3.59
N PHE A 42 9.71 -4.54 -4.43
CA PHE A 42 10.23 -5.38 -5.51
C PHE A 42 9.65 -4.93 -6.86
N ASP A 43 10.45 -5.05 -7.91
CA ASP A 43 10.03 -4.72 -9.28
C ASP A 43 9.34 -5.91 -9.97
N ASP A 44 9.56 -7.12 -9.49
CA ASP A 44 9.04 -8.36 -10.07
C ASP A 44 8.91 -9.49 -9.03
N LEU A 45 8.08 -10.48 -9.36
CA LEU A 45 7.76 -11.60 -8.48
C LEU A 45 8.93 -12.56 -8.27
N ASP A 46 9.87 -12.66 -9.21
CA ASP A 46 11.02 -13.55 -9.06
C ASP A 46 11.96 -13.02 -7.97
N THR A 47 12.26 -11.73 -7.99
CA THR A 47 13.05 -11.05 -6.95
C THR A 47 12.39 -11.14 -5.58
N LEU A 48 11.06 -10.99 -5.51
CA LEU A 48 10.30 -11.20 -4.29
C LEU A 48 10.44 -12.64 -3.77
N ARG A 49 10.27 -13.64 -4.64
CA ARG A 49 10.37 -15.05 -4.24
C ARG A 49 11.76 -15.37 -3.70
N ASP A 50 12.80 -14.95 -4.41
CA ASP A 50 14.18 -15.18 -3.97
C ASP A 50 14.46 -14.56 -2.59
N HIS A 51 13.83 -13.41 -2.30
CA HIS A 51 13.88 -12.80 -0.98
C HIS A 51 13.15 -13.63 0.08
N CYS A 52 11.93 -14.09 -0.18
CA CYS A 52 11.19 -14.94 0.76
C CYS A 52 11.92 -16.25 1.05
N ASP A 53 12.44 -16.92 0.02
CA ASP A 53 13.21 -18.16 0.15
C ASP A 53 14.46 -17.98 1.03
N SER A 54 15.15 -16.84 0.87
CA SER A 54 16.34 -16.50 1.66
C SER A 54 16.03 -16.22 3.13
N ASN A 55 14.80 -15.80 3.44
CA ASN A 55 14.35 -15.47 4.79
C ASN A 55 13.47 -16.56 5.43
N GLY A 56 13.20 -17.66 4.71
CA GLY A 56 12.35 -18.75 5.20
C GLY A 56 10.87 -18.36 5.34
N TRP A 57 10.40 -17.43 4.50
CA TRP A 57 9.00 -17.02 4.41
C TRP A 57 8.29 -17.81 3.32
N ASP A 58 7.04 -18.23 3.57
CA ASP A 58 6.25 -18.94 2.56
C ASP A 58 5.43 -17.93 1.76
N LEU A 59 5.68 -17.85 0.45
CA LEU A 59 4.99 -16.90 -0.43
C LEU A 59 3.71 -17.55 -0.96
N VAL A 60 2.59 -17.16 -0.38
CA VAL A 60 1.27 -17.63 -0.79
C VAL A 60 0.76 -16.79 -1.96
N ARG A 61 0.44 -17.45 -3.06
CA ARG A 61 -0.12 -16.79 -4.26
C ARG A 61 -1.62 -16.98 -4.31
N GLU A 62 -2.34 -15.87 -4.20
CA GLU A 62 -3.77 -15.79 -4.49
C GLU A 62 -3.99 -14.94 -5.76
N ASP A 63 -5.21 -14.93 -6.31
CA ASP A 63 -5.52 -14.05 -7.44
C ASP A 63 -5.43 -12.59 -6.95
N GLU A 64 -4.33 -11.92 -7.27
CA GLU A 64 -4.02 -10.57 -6.83
C GLU A 64 -4.61 -9.51 -7.76
N ASP A 65 -5.57 -8.75 -7.26
CA ASP A 65 -5.90 -7.45 -7.82
C ASP A 65 -4.75 -6.45 -7.58
N THR A 66 -4.67 -5.43 -8.42
CA THR A 66 -3.63 -4.39 -8.33
C THR A 66 -4.24 -3.08 -7.83
N LEU A 67 -3.74 -2.59 -6.71
CA LEU A 67 -4.14 -1.30 -6.15
C LEU A 67 -3.63 -0.15 -7.04
N ASP A 68 -4.52 0.49 -7.81
CA ASP A 68 -4.18 1.67 -8.62
C ASP A 68 -4.28 2.98 -7.84
N LEU A 69 -3.17 3.37 -7.21
CA LEU A 69 -3.04 4.64 -6.49
C LEU A 69 -3.15 5.87 -7.43
N GLY A 70 -2.96 5.69 -8.73
CA GLY A 70 -3.17 6.73 -9.74
C GLY A 70 -4.65 7.08 -9.89
N VAL A 71 -5.54 6.09 -9.89
CA VAL A 71 -7.01 6.29 -9.88
C VAL A 71 -7.43 6.97 -8.57
N VAL A 72 -6.99 6.44 -7.43
CA VAL A 72 -7.30 7.00 -6.09
C VAL A 72 -6.88 8.47 -6.02
N ARG A 73 -5.67 8.80 -6.48
CA ARG A 73 -5.18 10.19 -6.47
C ARG A 73 -5.99 11.12 -7.35
N ARG A 74 -6.44 10.67 -8.53
CA ARG A 74 -7.31 11.46 -9.41
C ARG A 74 -8.64 11.76 -8.72
N TRP A 75 -9.22 10.76 -8.05
CA TRP A 75 -10.46 10.93 -7.31
C TRP A 75 -10.31 11.89 -6.12
N VAL A 76 -9.26 11.74 -5.31
CA VAL A 76 -8.97 12.65 -4.18
C VAL A 76 -8.86 14.11 -4.65
N ALA A 77 -8.20 14.34 -5.79
CA ALA A 77 -8.01 15.66 -6.37
C ALA A 77 -9.31 16.24 -6.97
N HIS A 78 -10.08 15.42 -7.70
CA HIS A 78 -11.27 15.85 -8.44
C HIS A 78 -12.41 14.83 -8.28
N PRO A 79 -13.07 14.76 -7.11
CA PRO A 79 -14.08 13.73 -6.83
C PRO A 79 -15.30 13.81 -7.76
N ALA A 80 -15.61 15.00 -8.27
CA ALA A 80 -16.71 15.22 -9.22
C ALA A 80 -16.41 14.76 -10.67
N HIS A 81 -15.17 14.35 -10.99
CA HIS A 81 -14.71 14.11 -12.36
C HIS A 81 -14.24 12.68 -12.62
N GLY A 82 -14.44 11.75 -11.68
CA GLY A 82 -14.01 10.37 -11.83
C GLY A 82 -14.88 9.40 -11.06
N ARG A 83 -15.34 8.35 -11.74
CA ARG A 83 -15.90 7.18 -11.07
C ARG A 83 -14.74 6.39 -10.47
N VAL A 84 -14.84 6.10 -9.18
CA VAL A 84 -13.98 5.17 -8.46
C VAL A 84 -14.90 4.15 -7.80
N SER A 85 -14.56 2.86 -7.89
CA SER A 85 -15.35 1.82 -7.24
C SER A 85 -15.17 1.87 -5.72
N ALA A 86 -16.21 1.50 -4.96
CA ALA A 86 -16.11 1.32 -3.52
C ALA A 86 -14.98 0.34 -3.15
N GLY A 87 -14.86 -0.79 -3.86
CA GLY A 87 -13.79 -1.77 -3.65
C GLY A 87 -12.38 -1.15 -3.68
N LEU A 88 -12.04 -0.40 -4.73
CA LEU A 88 -10.75 0.29 -4.83
C LEU A 88 -10.51 1.32 -3.71
N LEU A 89 -11.54 1.99 -3.21
CA LEU A 89 -11.38 2.90 -2.07
C LEU A 89 -11.16 2.15 -0.76
N LEU A 90 -11.86 1.03 -0.57
CA LEU A 90 -11.70 0.16 0.58
C LEU A 90 -10.28 -0.41 0.62
N GLU A 91 -9.83 -0.94 -0.51
CA GLU A 91 -8.49 -1.48 -0.68
C GLU A 91 -7.43 -0.40 -0.41
N ALA A 92 -7.60 0.81 -0.95
CA ALA A 92 -6.70 1.93 -0.68
C ALA A 92 -6.70 2.34 0.80
N TRP A 93 -7.87 2.35 1.45
CA TRP A 93 -7.98 2.66 2.86
C TRP A 93 -7.21 1.63 3.69
N ASN A 94 -7.52 0.34 3.52
CA ASN A 94 -6.89 -0.75 4.27
C ASN A 94 -5.38 -0.73 4.07
N PHE A 95 -4.92 -0.57 2.83
CA PHE A 95 -3.51 -0.41 2.52
C PHE A 95 -2.84 0.74 3.29
N PHE A 96 -3.49 1.90 3.41
CA PHE A 96 -2.91 3.02 4.13
C PHE A 96 -2.91 2.80 5.65
N ASP A 97 -3.92 2.13 6.22
CA ASP A 97 -3.95 1.74 7.63
C ASP A 97 -2.78 0.79 7.93
N ASP A 98 -2.59 -0.26 7.12
CA ASP A 98 -1.49 -1.22 7.25
C ASP A 98 -0.13 -0.52 7.08
N LEU A 99 -0.02 0.39 6.10
CA LEU A 99 1.20 1.18 5.87
C LEU A 99 1.56 2.06 7.07
N ALA A 100 0.57 2.75 7.65
CA ALA A 100 0.80 3.59 8.81
C ALA A 100 1.21 2.77 10.03
N HIS A 101 0.59 1.60 10.22
CA HIS A 101 0.95 0.67 11.27
C HIS A 101 2.40 0.15 11.11
N SER A 102 2.76 -0.27 9.91
CA SER A 102 4.07 -0.88 9.60
C SER A 102 5.25 0.08 9.77
N LEU A 103 5.02 1.36 9.54
CA LEU A 103 6.04 2.40 9.65
C LEU A 103 6.12 3.03 11.04
N ASP A 104 5.31 2.57 12.00
CA ASP A 104 5.18 3.14 13.35
C ASP A 104 5.01 4.68 13.34
N VAL A 105 4.26 5.19 12.35
CA VAL A 105 4.14 6.63 12.12
C VAL A 105 3.18 7.27 13.11
N PHE A 106 3.67 8.29 13.82
CA PHE A 106 2.87 9.13 14.70
C PHE A 106 2.82 10.59 14.20
N PRO A 107 1.63 11.22 14.09
CA PRO A 107 0.31 10.68 14.42
C PRO A 107 -0.18 9.68 13.36
N PRO A 108 -1.03 8.72 13.75
CA PRO A 108 -1.67 7.79 12.81
C PRO A 108 -2.51 8.56 11.79
N LEU A 109 -2.97 7.84 10.75
CA LEU A 109 -4.02 8.35 9.85
C LEU A 109 -5.17 9.00 10.65
N PRO A 110 -5.89 9.97 10.08
CA PRO A 110 -6.94 10.70 10.78
C PRO A 110 -7.80 9.75 11.62
N SER A 111 -7.80 9.94 12.95
CA SER A 111 -8.32 8.98 13.92
C SER A 111 -9.73 8.53 13.57
N ARG A 112 -9.97 7.21 13.56
CA ARG A 112 -11.30 6.61 13.41
C ARG A 112 -12.26 7.23 14.44
N GLY A 113 -13.28 7.90 13.93
CA GLY A 113 -14.38 8.44 14.71
C GLY A 113 -15.69 8.07 14.03
N PRO A 114 -16.85 8.42 14.63
CA PRO A 114 -18.16 7.98 14.13
C PRO A 114 -18.41 8.28 12.64
N LEU A 115 -17.81 9.38 12.13
CA LEU A 115 -17.89 9.77 10.73
C LEU A 115 -17.08 8.84 9.81
N GLN A 116 -15.87 8.46 10.23
CA GLN A 116 -15.01 7.53 9.50
C GLN A 116 -15.60 6.12 9.54
N ASP A 117 -16.14 5.69 10.69
CA ASP A 117 -16.78 4.38 10.83
C ASP A 117 -18.01 4.27 9.91
N ALA A 118 -18.87 5.29 9.90
CA ALA A 118 -20.02 5.34 8.99
C ALA A 118 -19.60 5.32 7.51
N ALA A 119 -18.56 6.08 7.15
CA ALA A 119 -18.03 6.08 5.79
C ALA A 119 -17.44 4.72 5.40
N TYR A 120 -16.70 4.07 6.32
CA TYR A 120 -16.12 2.74 6.09
C TYR A 120 -17.22 1.71 5.85
N GLU A 121 -18.24 1.66 6.69
CA GLU A 121 -19.39 0.75 6.54
C GLU A 121 -20.10 0.92 5.19
N LYS A 122 -20.29 2.17 4.73
CA LYS A 122 -20.88 2.44 3.40
C LYS A 122 -20.01 1.93 2.26
N ILE A 123 -18.69 2.15 2.32
CA ILE A 123 -17.75 1.62 1.34
C ILE A 123 -17.79 0.08 1.35
N PHE A 124 -17.75 -0.52 2.53
CA PHE A 124 -17.78 -1.98 2.73
C PHE A 124 -19.08 -2.61 2.18
N GLY A 125 -20.22 -1.95 2.41
CA GLY A 125 -21.53 -2.34 1.86
C GLY A 125 -21.65 -2.20 0.34
N GLY A 126 -20.65 -1.63 -0.33
CA GLY A 126 -20.65 -1.41 -1.78
C GLY A 126 -21.52 -0.23 -2.23
N GLU A 127 -21.94 0.64 -1.30
CA GLU A 127 -22.63 1.88 -1.57
C GLU A 127 -21.62 2.87 -2.17
N ALA A 128 -21.39 2.75 -3.48
CA ALA A 128 -20.49 3.62 -4.22
C ALA A 128 -20.86 5.10 -4.01
N LEU A 129 -19.87 5.99 -4.15
CA LEU A 129 -19.94 7.46 -4.03
C LEU A 129 -20.90 8.16 -5.02
N GLU A 130 -21.85 7.44 -5.61
CA GLU A 130 -22.98 8.03 -6.29
C GLU A 130 -23.97 8.50 -5.20
N PRO A 131 -24.54 9.72 -5.30
CA PRO A 131 -25.57 10.14 -4.39
C PRO A 131 -26.84 9.31 -4.63
N THR A 132 -26.95 8.17 -3.97
CA THR A 132 -28.21 7.44 -3.85
C THR A 132 -29.13 8.29 -3.00
N ALA A 133 -30.25 8.75 -3.55
CA ALA A 133 -31.24 9.48 -2.76
C ALA A 133 -31.82 8.53 -1.69
N GLY A 134 -31.57 8.81 -0.40
CA GLY A 134 -32.07 8.01 0.72
C GLY A 134 -31.12 8.02 1.93
N ASP A 135 -31.40 7.18 2.93
CA ASP A 135 -30.64 7.11 4.19
C ASP A 135 -29.19 6.61 4.00
N GLY A 136 -28.88 5.97 2.86
CA GLY A 136 -27.52 5.53 2.46
C GLY A 136 -26.73 6.57 1.68
N ALA A 137 -27.26 7.78 1.47
CA ALA A 137 -26.55 8.84 0.75
C ALA A 137 -25.24 9.21 1.45
N TRP A 138 -24.18 9.40 0.67
CA TRP A 138 -22.97 10.03 1.16
C TRP A 138 -23.23 11.51 1.46
N THR A 139 -22.85 11.94 2.66
CA THR A 139 -22.79 13.36 3.01
C THR A 139 -21.50 13.98 2.48
N ASP A 140 -21.50 15.31 2.33
CA ASP A 140 -20.28 16.07 2.00
C ASP A 140 -19.20 15.89 3.07
N GLU A 141 -19.61 15.70 4.34
CA GLU A 141 -18.72 15.48 5.48
C GLU A 141 -18.05 14.11 5.41
N GLU A 142 -18.80 13.04 5.17
CA GLU A 142 -18.26 11.68 4.99
C GLU A 142 -17.32 11.64 3.78
N THR A 143 -17.75 12.23 2.66
CA THR A 143 -16.90 12.33 1.45
C THR A 143 -15.62 13.12 1.75
N GLY A 144 -15.73 14.21 2.51
CA GLY A 144 -14.60 15.02 2.96
C GLY A 144 -13.62 14.23 3.83
N ALA A 145 -14.14 13.44 4.77
CA ALA A 145 -13.34 12.62 5.68
C ALA A 145 -12.55 11.55 4.93
N VAL A 146 -13.20 10.79 4.04
CA VAL A 146 -12.52 9.78 3.22
C VAL A 146 -11.45 10.41 2.33
N ARG A 147 -11.76 11.56 1.73
CA ARG A 147 -10.77 12.30 0.91
C ARG A 147 -9.57 12.75 1.71
N GLU A 148 -9.76 13.18 2.96
CA GLU A 148 -8.64 13.56 3.83
C GLU A 148 -7.80 12.35 4.20
N LEU A 149 -8.41 11.24 4.61
CA LEU A 149 -7.70 10.00 4.91
C LEU A 149 -6.85 9.53 3.74
N LEU A 150 -7.45 9.41 2.55
CA LEU A 150 -6.72 8.98 1.35
C LEU A 150 -5.64 9.98 0.93
N ARG A 151 -5.86 11.28 1.16
CA ARG A 151 -4.84 12.31 0.89
C ARG A 151 -3.63 12.16 1.81
N VAL A 152 -3.86 11.95 3.10
CA VAL A 152 -2.79 11.72 4.08
C VAL A 152 -2.07 10.40 3.76
N GLY A 153 -2.81 9.33 3.47
CA GLY A 153 -2.25 8.03 3.07
C GLY A 153 -1.40 8.11 1.80
N LEU A 154 -1.87 8.80 0.76
CA LEU A 154 -1.10 9.03 -0.47
C LEU A 154 0.21 9.80 -0.21
N LYS A 155 0.19 10.76 0.72
CA LYS A 155 1.40 11.48 1.12
C LYS A 155 2.36 10.58 1.89
N LEU A 156 1.85 9.74 2.79
CA LEU A 156 2.65 8.76 3.52
C LEU A 156 3.34 7.79 2.55
N TRP A 157 2.58 7.24 1.60
CA TRP A 157 3.11 6.41 0.53
C TRP A 157 4.21 7.12 -0.27
N ASP A 158 3.99 8.38 -0.68
CA ASP A 158 4.96 9.13 -1.46
C ASP A 158 6.29 9.32 -0.70
N GLU A 159 6.25 9.51 0.62
CA GLU A 159 7.46 9.62 1.45
C GLU A 159 8.14 8.26 1.66
N ALA A 160 7.38 7.21 1.96
CA ALA A 160 7.91 5.85 2.14
C ALA A 160 8.57 5.33 0.85
N ALA A 161 7.89 5.47 -0.29
CA ALA A 161 8.41 5.04 -1.59
C ALA A 161 9.69 5.80 -1.99
N LYS A 162 9.80 7.10 -1.66
CA LYS A 162 11.05 7.85 -1.89
C LYS A 162 12.20 7.32 -1.03
N ALA A 163 11.94 7.06 0.25
CA ALA A 163 12.96 6.57 1.19
C ALA A 163 13.52 5.20 0.78
N THR A 164 12.66 4.31 0.27
CA THR A 164 13.07 3.00 -0.24
C THR A 164 13.81 3.10 -1.58
N LEU A 165 13.25 3.84 -2.55
CA LEU A 165 13.83 3.92 -3.90
C LEU A 165 15.15 4.70 -3.96
N CYS A 166 15.36 5.69 -3.09
CA CYS A 166 16.63 6.41 -2.98
C CYS A 166 17.70 5.61 -2.20
N GLY A 167 17.29 4.56 -1.48
CA GLY A 167 18.15 3.69 -0.69
C GLY A 167 18.75 2.51 -1.46
N ARG A 168 18.39 2.33 -2.74
CA ARG A 168 19.03 1.32 -3.61
C ARG A 168 20.48 1.73 -3.85
N PRO A 169 21.49 0.93 -3.45
CA PRO A 169 22.83 1.11 -3.98
C PRO A 169 22.76 0.96 -5.51
N ALA A 170 23.42 1.84 -6.25
CA ALA A 170 23.66 1.62 -7.67
C ALA A 170 24.27 0.22 -7.79
N ALA A 171 23.67 -0.65 -8.61
CA ALA A 171 24.13 -2.03 -8.77
C ALA A 171 25.65 -2.02 -8.96
N ASP A 172 26.37 -2.61 -8.01
CA ASP A 172 27.82 -2.72 -8.06
C ASP A 172 28.18 -3.50 -9.33
N ASP A 173 28.76 -2.77 -10.28
CA ASP A 173 29.38 -3.29 -11.48
C ASP A 173 30.55 -4.20 -11.05
N HIS A 174 30.23 -5.46 -10.75
CA HIS A 174 31.20 -6.52 -10.54
C HIS A 174 31.79 -6.94 -11.89
N SER A 175 32.45 -6.00 -12.56
CA SER A 175 33.43 -6.32 -13.59
C SER A 175 34.66 -6.92 -12.92
N SER A 176 34.61 -8.25 -12.82
CA SER A 176 35.76 -9.11 -12.60
C SER A 176 36.93 -8.66 -13.47
N THR A 177 38.06 -8.32 -12.85
CA THR A 177 39.37 -8.48 -13.48
C THR A 177 40.33 -9.07 -12.47
N GLN A 178 40.28 -10.40 -12.35
CA GLN A 178 41.43 -11.21 -11.95
C GLN A 178 42.28 -11.51 -13.19
N ALA A 179 43.51 -11.00 -13.20
CA ALA A 179 44.70 -11.55 -13.86
C ALA A 179 45.82 -10.51 -13.63
N ARG A 180 46.99 -10.76 -13.05
CA ARG A 180 47.78 -11.98 -12.78
C ARG A 180 48.78 -11.65 -11.66
N ALA A 181 49.09 -12.64 -10.85
CA ALA A 181 50.27 -12.64 -9.98
C ALA A 181 51.48 -13.25 -10.72
N THR A 182 52.68 -12.83 -10.29
CA THR A 182 54.03 -13.45 -10.44
C THR A 182 54.61 -13.54 -11.86
N ALA A 183 55.86 -13.17 -12.12
CA ALA A 183 57.09 -13.14 -11.32
C ALA A 183 57.96 -11.93 -11.68
#